data_AF-A0A935S6B8-F1
#
_entry.id   AF-A0A935S6B8-F1
#
_cell.length_a   1.000
_cell.length_b   1.000
_cell.length_c   1.000
_cell.angle_alpha   90.00
_cell.angle_beta   90.00
_cell.angle_gamma   90.00
#
_symmetry.space_group_name_H-M   'P 1'
#
loop_
_entity.id
_entity.type
_entity.pdbx_description
1 polymer ?
#
loop_
_entity_poly.entity_id
_entity_poly.type
_entity_poly.pdbx_seq_one_letter_code
_entity_poly.pdbx_strand_id
1 'polypeptide(L)'
;MISNICKSLTIDSEFVWVCTNRGISRIRYNGPKDYDIHNYSLSSFVEPTSINKVHVLKNSITFTSGNKLYWFNRNNDASDSRMRIVSIVVNGKNIPHNLPCTEYYQSDIKIEFEALLYDCSVDLNYRYKLGTSDPWIYTKETSITFQKLASGNYNLEIEVLNKQGNWVSLSKPLIINIDKPIYQKTWFIIILVLGLSGLTFFILRRRYMLILKEERIKSQLKINMLELETKVVKAQMNPHFIFNSLNSIQQFILASENENAYRYLTKFSKLVRRLLESTTTEDLTLEDEIDLLNRYIEIEGLRFEDSFNYELHVDPQLKVSAIRIPHMIIQPFVENAIWHGFIAQKSVRVLRSLFIFG
;
A
#
# COMPACT_ATOMS: atom_id res chain seq x y z
N MET A 1 -5.31 -75.16 -8.64
CA MET A 1 -4.40 -74.81 -7.51
C MET A 1 -3.82 -73.42 -7.73
N ILE A 2 -3.42 -72.72 -6.66
CA ILE A 2 -2.91 -71.33 -6.74
C ILE A 2 -1.50 -71.20 -7.37
N SER A 3 -0.75 -72.29 -7.42
CA SER A 3 0.54 -72.41 -8.12
C SER A 3 0.80 -73.87 -8.49
N ASN A 4 1.71 -74.08 -9.44
CA ASN A 4 2.20 -75.39 -9.88
C ASN A 4 3.36 -75.93 -9.02
N ILE A 5 3.96 -75.10 -8.15
CA ILE A 5 5.04 -75.52 -7.24
C ILE A 5 4.44 -75.90 -5.88
N CYS A 6 4.28 -77.20 -5.66
CA CYS A 6 3.83 -77.78 -4.39
C CYS A 6 5.02 -78.02 -3.46
N LYS A 7 4.95 -77.49 -2.23
CA LYS A 7 6.01 -77.63 -1.22
C LYS A 7 5.68 -78.66 -0.14
N SER A 8 4.42 -78.71 0.27
CA SER A 8 3.95 -79.62 1.32
C SER A 8 2.47 -79.90 1.12
N LEU A 9 2.03 -81.09 1.51
CA LEU A 9 0.64 -81.50 1.43
C LEU A 9 0.26 -82.15 2.75
N THR A 10 -0.94 -81.85 3.24
CA THR A 10 -1.52 -82.50 4.40
C THR A 10 -2.97 -82.86 4.10
N ILE A 11 -3.41 -84.01 4.62
CA ILE A 11 -4.73 -84.55 4.36
C ILE A 11 -5.52 -84.49 5.66
N ASP A 12 -6.72 -83.96 5.55
CA ASP A 12 -7.76 -84.09 6.55
C ASP A 12 -8.86 -85.03 6.03
N SER A 13 -9.74 -85.48 6.93
CA SER A 13 -10.85 -86.40 6.68
C SER A 13 -11.70 -86.09 5.44
N GLU A 14 -11.82 -84.83 5.03
CA GLU A 14 -12.64 -84.39 3.88
C GLU A 14 -11.85 -83.59 2.80
N PHE A 15 -10.66 -83.07 3.14
CA PHE A 15 -9.95 -82.14 2.27
C PHE A 15 -8.46 -82.43 2.19
N VAL A 16 -7.88 -82.19 1.02
CA VAL A 16 -6.45 -82.15 0.78
C VAL A 16 -5.98 -80.70 0.80
N TRP A 17 -5.08 -80.36 1.71
CA TRP A 17 -4.49 -79.04 1.84
C TRP A 17 -3.10 -79.04 1.21
N VAL A 18 -2.93 -78.21 0.18
CA VAL A 18 -1.70 -78.10 -0.59
C VAL A 18 -1.04 -76.76 -0.33
N CYS A 19 0.16 -76.78 0.24
CA CYS A 19 0.99 -75.60 0.40
C CYS A 19 1.82 -75.38 -0.86
N THR A 20 1.79 -74.16 -1.38
CA THR A 20 2.53 -73.75 -2.59
C THR A 20 3.40 -72.53 -2.29
N ASN A 21 4.26 -72.15 -3.25
CA ASN A 21 5.04 -70.91 -3.19
C ASN A 21 4.22 -69.62 -3.41
N ARG A 22 2.89 -69.69 -3.58
CA ARG A 22 2.00 -68.53 -3.71
C ARG A 22 0.90 -68.50 -2.65
N GLY A 23 0.81 -69.51 -1.79
CA GLY A 23 -0.25 -69.64 -0.78
C GLY A 23 -0.68 -71.09 -0.58
N ILE A 24 -1.85 -71.27 0.02
CA ILE A 24 -2.39 -72.60 0.39
C ILE A 24 -3.65 -72.87 -0.45
N SER A 25 -3.80 -74.07 -1.01
CA SER A 25 -4.98 -74.53 -1.74
C SER A 25 -5.68 -75.65 -0.97
N ARG A 26 -6.97 -75.52 -0.68
CA ARG A 26 -7.84 -76.58 -0.14
C ARG A 26 -8.54 -77.27 -1.30
N ILE A 27 -8.42 -78.58 -1.40
CA ILE A 27 -8.99 -79.39 -2.48
C ILE A 27 -9.95 -80.41 -1.86
N ARG A 28 -11.21 -80.40 -2.27
CA ARG A 28 -12.14 -81.50 -1.99
C ARG A 28 -12.16 -82.43 -3.20
N TYR A 29 -12.03 -83.72 -2.96
CA TYR A 29 -12.11 -84.74 -4.01
C TYR A 29 -13.53 -85.29 -4.08
N ASN A 30 -14.24 -85.02 -5.18
CA ASN A 30 -15.63 -85.46 -5.36
C ASN A 30 -15.75 -86.65 -6.34
N GLY A 31 -14.70 -86.93 -7.13
CA GLY A 31 -14.65 -88.07 -8.06
C GLY A 31 -13.55 -87.93 -9.11
N PRO A 32 -13.40 -88.90 -10.03
CA PRO A 32 -12.41 -88.81 -11.11
C PRO A 32 -12.73 -87.61 -12.02
N LYS A 33 -11.82 -86.63 -12.04
CA LYS A 33 -11.93 -85.32 -12.72
C LYS A 33 -12.86 -84.28 -12.07
N ASP A 34 -13.43 -84.56 -10.90
CA ASP A 34 -14.27 -83.61 -10.16
C ASP A 34 -13.61 -83.20 -8.84
N TYR A 35 -13.21 -81.92 -8.76
CA TYR A 35 -12.47 -81.36 -7.64
C TYR A 35 -12.92 -79.92 -7.35
N ASP A 36 -13.26 -79.63 -6.11
CA ASP A 36 -13.47 -78.25 -5.64
C ASP A 36 -12.18 -77.69 -5.07
N ILE A 37 -11.66 -76.61 -5.65
CA ILE A 37 -10.41 -75.98 -5.20
C ILE A 37 -10.69 -74.58 -4.64
N HIS A 38 -10.39 -74.39 -3.35
CA HIS A 38 -10.39 -73.09 -2.70
C HIS A 38 -8.95 -72.62 -2.46
N ASN A 39 -8.59 -71.46 -3.00
CA ASN A 39 -7.24 -70.92 -2.91
C ASN A 39 -7.17 -69.78 -1.90
N TYR A 40 -6.26 -69.88 -0.93
CA TYR A 40 -5.90 -68.86 0.04
C TYR A 40 -4.59 -68.19 -0.39
N SER A 41 -4.70 -66.95 -0.90
CA SER A 41 -3.54 -66.15 -1.26
C SER A 41 -2.97 -65.50 -0.01
N LEU A 42 -1.73 -65.83 0.34
CA LEU A 42 -1.08 -65.32 1.55
C LEU A 42 -0.07 -64.20 1.26
N SER A 43 0.04 -63.79 -0.01
CA SER A 43 0.99 -62.76 -0.49
C SER A 43 0.85 -61.41 0.21
N SER A 44 -0.32 -61.10 0.74
CA SER A 44 -0.58 -59.85 1.46
C SER A 44 -0.10 -59.88 2.93
N PHE A 45 0.17 -61.07 3.48
CA PHE A 45 0.50 -61.25 4.90
C PHE A 45 1.90 -61.84 5.13
N VAL A 46 2.40 -62.59 4.15
CA VAL A 46 3.58 -63.44 4.26
C VAL A 46 4.31 -63.47 2.93
N GLU A 47 5.64 -63.35 2.96
CA GLU A 47 6.45 -63.53 1.76
C GLU A 47 6.17 -64.91 1.12
N PRO A 48 5.67 -64.96 -0.13
CA PRO A 48 5.16 -66.19 -0.75
C PRO A 48 6.20 -67.31 -0.82
N THR A 49 7.47 -66.93 -0.94
CA THR A 49 8.61 -67.85 -1.09
C THR A 49 8.97 -68.60 0.18
N SER A 50 8.41 -68.23 1.33
CA SER A 50 8.95 -68.64 2.63
C SER A 50 8.11 -69.71 3.34
N ILE A 51 6.93 -70.06 2.81
CA ILE A 51 6.05 -71.08 3.41
C ILE A 51 6.62 -72.48 3.16
N ASN A 52 6.86 -73.26 4.21
CA ASN A 52 7.54 -74.55 4.10
C ASN A 52 6.65 -75.74 4.50
N LYS A 53 5.78 -75.58 5.49
CA LYS A 53 4.94 -76.67 5.99
C LYS A 53 3.58 -76.14 6.46
N VAL A 54 2.53 -76.88 6.15
CA VAL A 54 1.17 -76.62 6.63
C VAL A 54 0.72 -77.79 7.51
N HIS A 55 0.06 -77.48 8.62
CA HIS A 55 -0.53 -78.45 9.53
C HIS A 55 -1.96 -78.03 9.84
N VAL A 56 -2.88 -79.00 9.79
CA VAL A 56 -4.30 -78.76 10.02
C VAL A 56 -4.64 -79.26 11.43
N LEU A 57 -5.20 -78.38 12.25
CA LEU A 57 -5.77 -78.68 13.56
C LEU A 57 -7.30 -78.62 13.46
N LYS A 58 -8.02 -79.14 14.48
CA LYS A 58 -9.48 -79.26 14.45
C LYS A 58 -10.22 -77.96 14.09
N ASN A 59 -9.72 -76.81 14.54
CA ASN A 59 -10.36 -75.51 14.34
C ASN A 59 -9.45 -74.44 13.71
N SER A 60 -8.20 -74.78 13.40
CA SER A 60 -7.23 -73.83 12.87
C SER A 60 -6.25 -74.49 11.94
N ILE A 61 -5.73 -73.72 11.00
CA ILE A 61 -4.71 -74.15 10.06
C ILE A 61 -3.46 -73.36 10.41
N THR A 62 -2.40 -74.07 10.72
CA THR A 62 -1.11 -73.48 11.09
C THR A 62 -0.12 -73.71 9.96
N PHE A 63 0.71 -72.73 9.67
CA PHE A 63 1.76 -72.86 8.67
C PHE A 63 2.99 -72.07 9.08
N THR A 64 4.16 -72.58 8.71
CA THR A 64 5.43 -71.90 8.97
C THR A 64 5.88 -71.15 7.75
N SER A 65 6.32 -69.91 7.95
CA SER A 65 6.96 -69.12 6.90
C SER A 65 8.22 -68.43 7.42
N GLY A 66 9.37 -68.78 6.85
CA GLY A 66 10.67 -68.43 7.42
C GLY A 66 10.80 -68.93 8.87
N ASN A 67 11.09 -68.01 9.80
CA ASN A 67 11.21 -68.31 11.24
C ASN A 67 9.92 -68.02 12.05
N LYS A 68 8.78 -67.78 11.39
CA LYS A 68 7.51 -67.42 12.04
C LYS A 68 6.44 -68.48 11.82
N LEU A 69 5.61 -68.68 12.85
CA LEU A 69 4.42 -69.54 12.80
C LEU A 69 3.19 -68.65 12.61
N TYR A 70 2.39 -68.97 11.60
CA TYR A 70 1.13 -68.32 11.29
C TYR A 70 -0.03 -69.28 11.50
N TRP A 71 -1.21 -68.76 11.80
CA TRP A 71 -2.42 -69.56 11.93
C TRP A 71 -3.67 -68.77 11.54
N PHE A 72 -4.67 -69.47 11.02
CA PHE A 72 -6.02 -68.91 10.78
C PHE A 72 -7.10 -69.94 11.11
N ASN A 73 -8.32 -69.47 11.42
CA ASN A 73 -9.44 -70.34 11.77
C ASN A 73 -9.98 -71.05 10.51
N ARG A 74 -10.21 -72.35 10.62
CA ARG A 74 -10.72 -73.22 9.54
C ARG A 74 -12.12 -72.82 9.07
N ASN A 75 -12.96 -72.31 9.98
CA ASN A 75 -14.37 -71.98 9.76
C ASN A 75 -14.62 -70.48 9.62
N ASN A 76 -13.59 -69.65 9.55
CA ASN A 76 -13.78 -68.28 9.09
C ASN A 76 -14.02 -68.34 7.58
N ASP A 77 -15.29 -68.51 7.20
CA ASP A 77 -15.75 -68.00 5.93
C ASP A 77 -15.46 -66.50 5.95
N ALA A 78 -14.51 -66.11 5.11
CA ALA A 78 -13.95 -64.77 5.06
C ALA A 78 -14.99 -63.79 4.50
N SER A 79 -15.87 -63.31 5.37
CA SER A 79 -16.82 -62.23 5.06
C SER A 79 -16.37 -60.86 5.57
N ASP A 80 -15.34 -60.79 6.43
CA ASP A 80 -14.85 -59.52 6.97
C ASP A 80 -13.87 -58.84 6.00
N SER A 81 -14.43 -58.31 4.92
CA SER A 81 -13.71 -57.47 3.98
C SER A 81 -13.55 -56.08 4.60
N ARG A 82 -12.33 -55.71 5.00
CA ARG A 82 -12.05 -54.40 5.61
C ARG A 82 -11.19 -53.56 4.70
N MET A 83 -11.70 -52.41 4.29
CA MET A 83 -10.93 -51.40 3.57
C MET A 83 -10.48 -50.31 4.55
N ARG A 84 -9.21 -49.89 4.45
CA ARG A 84 -8.64 -48.81 5.25
C ARG A 84 -7.88 -47.82 4.37
N ILE A 85 -7.87 -46.57 4.79
CA ILE A 85 -6.97 -45.55 4.24
C ILE A 85 -5.62 -45.73 4.92
N VAL A 86 -4.55 -45.84 4.14
CA VAL A 86 -3.16 -46.04 4.60
C VAL A 86 -2.48 -44.71 4.84
N SER A 87 -2.64 -43.76 3.91
CA SER A 87 -2.06 -42.43 4.04
C SER A 87 -2.88 -41.41 3.24
N ILE A 88 -2.84 -40.15 3.69
CA ILE A 88 -3.35 -39.01 2.95
C ILE A 88 -2.18 -38.05 2.79
N VAL A 89 -1.74 -37.84 1.55
CA VAL A 89 -0.64 -36.95 1.19
C VAL A 89 -1.22 -35.71 0.53
N VAL A 90 -0.96 -34.54 1.10
CA VAL A 90 -1.36 -33.24 0.53
C VAL A 90 -0.10 -32.47 0.23
N ASN A 91 0.12 -32.08 -1.04
CA ASN A 91 1.32 -31.37 -1.47
C ASN A 91 2.63 -32.06 -1.07
N GLY A 92 2.65 -33.39 -1.15
CA GLY A 92 3.81 -34.22 -0.77
C GLY A 92 4.01 -34.41 0.74
N LYS A 93 3.13 -33.88 1.60
CA LYS A 93 3.19 -34.06 3.06
C LYS A 93 2.08 -34.99 3.56
N ASN A 94 2.43 -35.94 4.41
CA ASN A 94 1.46 -36.83 5.07
C ASN A 94 0.63 -36.07 6.12
N ILE A 95 -0.70 -36.18 6.04
CA ILE A 95 -1.67 -35.62 6.98
C ILE A 95 -2.33 -36.76 7.78
N PRO A 96 -2.61 -36.59 9.09
CA PRO A 96 -3.30 -37.60 9.88
C PRO A 96 -4.74 -37.86 9.37
N HIS A 97 -5.18 -39.12 9.41
CA HIS A 97 -6.50 -39.56 8.92
C HIS A 97 -7.72 -38.87 9.54
N ASN A 98 -7.57 -38.22 10.69
CA ASN A 98 -8.66 -37.60 11.44
C ASN A 98 -8.81 -36.09 11.19
N LEU A 99 -7.92 -35.48 10.41
CA LEU A 99 -8.06 -34.05 10.10
C LEU A 99 -8.75 -33.86 8.74
N PRO A 100 -9.80 -33.03 8.65
CA PRO A 100 -10.25 -32.54 7.37
C PRO A 100 -9.08 -31.84 6.68
N CYS A 101 -8.83 -32.18 5.41
CA CYS A 101 -7.79 -31.52 4.61
C CYS A 101 -8.24 -30.08 4.33
N THR A 102 -7.86 -29.14 5.21
CA THR A 102 -8.35 -27.75 5.21
C THR A 102 -7.44 -26.77 4.47
N GLU A 103 -6.29 -27.20 3.96
CA GLU A 103 -5.35 -26.29 3.31
C GLU A 103 -5.75 -25.98 1.87
N TYR A 104 -6.20 -24.73 1.66
CA TYR A 104 -6.30 -24.12 0.35
C TYR A 104 -4.90 -23.80 -0.19
N TYR A 105 -4.42 -24.60 -1.16
CA TYR A 105 -3.56 -24.13 -2.26
C TYR A 105 -3.29 -25.25 -3.27
N GLN A 106 -3.98 -25.28 -4.43
CA GLN A 106 -3.67 -26.15 -5.57
C GLN A 106 -3.25 -27.57 -5.16
N SER A 107 -3.91 -28.11 -4.13
CA SER A 107 -3.28 -29.18 -3.38
C SER A 107 -3.42 -30.46 -4.17
N ASP A 108 -2.29 -31.06 -4.55
CA ASP A 108 -2.31 -32.42 -5.06
C ASP A 108 -2.61 -33.33 -3.86
N ILE A 109 -3.82 -33.88 -3.84
CA ILE A 109 -4.28 -34.77 -2.79
C ILE A 109 -4.11 -36.19 -3.31
N LYS A 110 -3.14 -36.92 -2.76
CA LYS A 110 -2.94 -38.33 -3.01
C LYS A 110 -3.45 -39.13 -1.81
N ILE A 111 -4.34 -40.07 -2.07
CA ILE A 111 -4.95 -40.92 -1.06
C ILE A 111 -4.54 -42.35 -1.36
N GLU A 112 -3.86 -42.97 -0.41
CA GLU A 112 -3.45 -44.37 -0.49
C GLU A 112 -4.37 -45.21 0.38
N PHE A 113 -4.87 -46.31 -0.16
CA PHE A 113 -5.82 -47.19 0.51
C PHE A 113 -5.47 -48.64 0.27
N GLU A 114 -5.90 -49.49 1.20
CA GLU A 114 -5.62 -50.91 1.17
C GLU A 114 -6.88 -51.69 1.58
N ALA A 115 -7.19 -52.75 0.85
CA ALA A 115 -8.29 -53.65 1.16
C ALA A 115 -7.74 -54.98 1.70
N LEU A 116 -8.21 -55.37 2.87
CA LEU A 116 -7.95 -56.67 3.47
C LEU A 116 -9.06 -57.63 3.02
N LEU A 117 -8.75 -58.44 2.00
CA LEU A 117 -9.62 -59.49 1.48
C LEU A 117 -8.92 -60.84 1.64
N TYR A 118 -9.38 -61.65 2.59
CA TYR A 118 -8.79 -62.97 2.88
C TYR A 118 -8.98 -63.99 1.76
N ASP A 119 -10.01 -63.80 0.93
CA ASP A 119 -10.38 -64.74 -0.10
C ASP A 119 -9.91 -64.35 -1.50
N CYS A 120 -9.42 -63.15 -1.79
CA CYS A 120 -9.21 -62.70 -3.18
C CYS A 120 -7.76 -62.89 -3.69
N SER A 121 -7.62 -63.14 -5.00
CA SER A 121 -6.33 -63.20 -5.71
C SER A 121 -5.75 -61.79 -5.95
N VAL A 122 -4.45 -61.75 -6.24
CA VAL A 122 -3.52 -60.61 -6.33
C VAL A 122 -4.02 -59.36 -7.09
N ASP A 123 -5.02 -59.46 -7.96
CA ASP A 123 -5.56 -58.34 -8.74
C ASP A 123 -6.93 -57.90 -8.23
N LEU A 124 -6.93 -56.94 -7.29
CA LEU A 124 -8.16 -56.32 -6.80
C LEU A 124 -8.62 -55.20 -7.74
N ASN A 125 -9.92 -55.14 -8.00
CA ASN A 125 -10.54 -54.03 -8.73
C ASN A 125 -11.20 -53.08 -7.74
N TYR A 126 -10.88 -51.80 -7.87
CA TYR A 126 -11.43 -50.72 -7.07
C TYR A 126 -12.30 -49.82 -7.94
N ARG A 127 -13.26 -49.16 -7.30
CA ARG A 127 -13.96 -48.02 -7.88
C ARG A 127 -14.08 -46.89 -6.87
N TYR A 128 -14.05 -45.66 -7.35
CA TYR A 128 -14.22 -44.48 -6.52
C TYR A 128 -15.03 -43.41 -7.22
N LYS A 129 -15.64 -42.50 -6.44
CA LYS A 129 -16.29 -41.28 -6.94
C LYS A 129 -16.13 -40.15 -5.92
N LEU A 130 -16.12 -38.91 -6.41
CA LEU A 130 -15.87 -37.70 -5.61
C LEU A 130 -17.15 -36.87 -5.44
N GLY A 131 -18.24 -37.51 -5.06
CA GLY A 131 -19.55 -36.86 -4.91
C GLY A 131 -20.68 -37.85 -5.06
N THR A 132 -21.89 -37.46 -4.64
CA THR A 132 -23.07 -38.32 -4.76
C THR A 132 -23.57 -38.44 -6.20
N SER A 133 -23.38 -37.39 -7.01
CA SER A 133 -23.81 -37.30 -8.42
C SER A 133 -22.74 -37.69 -9.44
N ASP A 134 -21.51 -37.94 -9.01
CA ASP A 134 -20.38 -38.16 -9.90
C ASP A 134 -20.33 -39.62 -10.40
N PRO A 135 -19.86 -39.85 -11.65
CA PRO A 135 -19.72 -41.20 -12.18
C PRO A 135 -18.62 -41.98 -11.44
N TRP A 136 -18.80 -43.30 -11.32
CA TRP A 136 -17.79 -44.20 -10.78
C TRP A 136 -16.60 -44.33 -11.72
N ILE A 137 -15.40 -44.18 -11.17
CA ILE A 137 -14.12 -44.37 -11.86
C ILE A 137 -13.50 -45.68 -11.37
N TYR A 138 -13.11 -46.55 -12.29
CA TYR A 138 -12.54 -47.87 -11.99
C TYR A 138 -11.02 -47.83 -12.05
N THR A 139 -10.36 -48.44 -11.09
CA THR A 139 -8.89 -48.53 -11.03
C THR A 139 -8.43 -49.85 -10.40
N LYS A 140 -7.22 -50.28 -10.72
CA LYS A 140 -6.51 -51.37 -10.03
C LYS A 140 -5.45 -50.85 -9.05
N GLU A 141 -5.18 -49.56 -9.09
CA GLU A 141 -4.20 -48.92 -8.23
C GLU A 141 -4.76 -48.73 -6.83
N THR A 142 -3.87 -48.79 -5.83
CA THR A 142 -4.16 -48.53 -4.42
C THR A 142 -3.93 -47.07 -4.03
N SER A 143 -3.74 -46.19 -5.02
CA SER A 143 -3.60 -44.76 -4.82
C SER A 143 -4.44 -43.97 -5.81
N ILE A 144 -5.13 -42.94 -5.33
CA ILE A 144 -5.86 -41.97 -6.16
C ILE A 144 -5.24 -40.60 -5.96
N THR A 145 -4.97 -39.89 -7.05
CA THR A 145 -4.44 -38.51 -7.00
C THR A 145 -5.46 -37.54 -7.59
N PHE A 146 -5.88 -36.56 -6.80
CA PHE A 146 -6.71 -35.45 -7.24
C PHE A 146 -5.86 -34.20 -7.43
N GLN A 147 -5.89 -33.64 -8.64
CA GLN A 147 -5.16 -32.42 -8.97
C GLN A 147 -6.11 -31.23 -9.02
N LYS A 148 -5.74 -30.12 -8.38
CA LYS A 148 -6.40 -28.81 -8.49
C LYS A 148 -7.92 -28.84 -8.27
N LEU A 149 -8.38 -29.52 -7.22
CA LEU A 149 -9.78 -29.47 -6.82
C LEU A 149 -10.19 -28.03 -6.46
N ALA A 150 -11.38 -27.62 -6.90
CA ALA A 150 -11.95 -26.32 -6.57
C ALA A 150 -12.31 -26.23 -5.07
N SER A 151 -12.47 -25.02 -4.53
CA SER A 151 -12.96 -24.85 -3.16
C SER A 151 -14.37 -25.42 -3.01
N GLY A 152 -14.58 -26.30 -2.03
CA GLY A 152 -15.85 -27.00 -1.85
C GLY A 152 -15.73 -28.19 -0.90
N ASN A 153 -16.89 -28.79 -0.59
CA ASN A 153 -16.99 -29.99 0.21
C ASN A 153 -17.15 -31.19 -0.72
N TYR A 154 -16.22 -32.14 -0.64
CA TYR A 154 -16.24 -33.37 -1.42
C TYR A 154 -16.40 -34.58 -0.50
N ASN A 155 -17.17 -35.55 -0.96
CA ASN A 155 -17.34 -36.84 -0.29
C ASN A 155 -16.70 -37.92 -1.15
N LEU A 156 -15.58 -38.50 -0.68
CA LEU A 156 -14.91 -39.58 -1.39
C LEU A 156 -15.44 -40.93 -0.91
N GLU A 157 -16.01 -41.67 -1.86
CA GLU A 157 -16.44 -43.05 -1.67
C GLU A 157 -15.50 -43.96 -2.46
N ILE A 158 -14.97 -45.01 -1.81
CA ILE A 158 -14.12 -46.02 -2.45
C ILE A 158 -14.68 -47.40 -2.10
N GLU A 159 -14.75 -48.26 -3.10
CA GLU A 159 -15.25 -49.62 -2.99
C GLU A 159 -14.31 -50.61 -3.67
N VAL A 160 -14.27 -51.83 -3.15
CA VAL A 160 -13.50 -52.94 -3.71
C VAL A 160 -14.42 -54.05 -4.16
N LEU A 161 -14.12 -54.66 -5.31
CA LEU A 161 -14.86 -55.82 -5.81
C LEU A 161 -14.43 -57.08 -5.06
N ASN A 162 -15.37 -57.73 -4.38
CA ASN A 162 -15.12 -59.01 -3.74
C ASN A 162 -15.23 -60.18 -4.74
N LYS A 163 -14.83 -61.39 -4.32
CA LYS A 163 -14.94 -62.60 -5.15
C LYS A 163 -16.38 -62.99 -5.54
N GLN A 164 -17.38 -62.52 -4.77
CA GLN A 164 -18.80 -62.79 -5.02
C GLN A 164 -19.38 -61.84 -6.07
N GLY A 165 -18.58 -60.92 -6.62
CA GLY A 165 -19.02 -59.90 -7.58
C GLY A 165 -19.72 -58.69 -6.93
N ASN A 166 -19.72 -58.61 -5.60
CA ASN A 166 -20.31 -57.51 -4.85
C ASN A 166 -19.25 -56.44 -4.54
N TRP A 167 -19.67 -55.18 -4.61
CA TRP A 167 -18.84 -54.05 -4.21
C TRP A 167 -18.96 -53.83 -2.71
N VAL A 168 -17.82 -53.76 -2.02
CA VAL A 168 -17.73 -53.51 -0.58
C VAL A 168 -17.13 -52.13 -0.35
N SER A 169 -17.88 -51.25 0.31
CA SER A 169 -17.49 -49.86 0.56
C SER A 169 -16.64 -49.69 1.82
N LEU A 170 -15.88 -48.58 1.89
CA LEU A 170 -15.25 -48.11 3.12
C LEU A 170 -16.27 -47.95 4.26
N SER A 171 -15.88 -48.33 5.48
CA SER A 171 -16.71 -48.20 6.67
C SER A 171 -16.94 -46.75 7.11
N LYS A 172 -16.14 -45.80 6.64
CA LYS A 172 -16.30 -44.36 6.88
C LYS A 172 -16.04 -43.55 5.60
N PRO A 173 -16.96 -42.67 5.17
CA PRO A 173 -16.72 -41.75 4.06
C PRO A 173 -15.61 -40.75 4.42
N LEU A 174 -14.73 -40.44 3.46
CA LEU A 174 -13.70 -39.42 3.64
C LEU A 174 -14.21 -38.07 3.15
N ILE A 175 -14.35 -37.13 4.08
CA ILE A 175 -14.79 -35.76 3.79
C ILE A 175 -13.56 -34.88 3.53
N ILE A 176 -13.51 -34.27 2.35
CA ILE A 176 -12.46 -33.34 1.94
C ILE A 176 -13.08 -31.94 1.87
N ASN A 177 -12.60 -30.98 2.66
CA ASN A 177 -13.13 -29.61 2.69
C ASN A 177 -12.07 -28.61 2.26
N ILE A 178 -12.18 -28.10 1.04
CA ILE A 178 -11.24 -27.12 0.50
C ILE A 178 -11.79 -25.72 0.72
N ASP A 179 -11.11 -24.97 1.59
CA ASP A 179 -11.46 -23.59 1.95
C ASP A 179 -11.38 -22.62 0.75
N LYS A 180 -12.13 -21.51 0.81
CA LYS A 180 -12.05 -20.45 -0.21
C LYS A 180 -10.74 -19.65 -0.10
N PRO A 181 -10.18 -19.16 -1.23
CA PRO A 181 -9.00 -18.30 -1.21
C PRO A 181 -9.19 -17.04 -0.36
N ILE A 182 -8.09 -16.58 0.25
CA ILE A 182 -8.08 -15.37 1.09
C ILE A 182 -8.65 -14.16 0.33
N TYR A 183 -8.32 -13.98 -0.95
CA TYR A 183 -8.79 -12.85 -1.76
C TYR A 183 -10.30 -12.89 -2.09
N GLN A 184 -10.96 -14.04 -1.92
CA GLN A 184 -12.42 -14.17 -2.03
C GLN A 184 -13.13 -14.03 -0.67
N LYS A 185 -12.39 -14.00 0.44
CA LYS A 185 -13.00 -13.82 1.77
C LYS A 185 -13.45 -12.36 1.91
N THR A 186 -14.66 -12.15 2.40
CA THR A 186 -15.30 -10.83 2.52
C THR A 186 -14.49 -9.86 3.38
N TRP A 187 -13.91 -10.34 4.48
CA TRP A 187 -13.08 -9.52 5.35
C TRP A 187 -11.84 -8.95 4.64
N PHE A 188 -11.26 -9.70 3.71
CA PHE A 188 -10.08 -9.26 2.95
C PHE A 188 -10.44 -8.12 2.01
N ILE A 189 -11.58 -8.23 1.31
CA ILE A 189 -12.10 -7.18 0.43
C ILE A 189 -12.40 -5.90 1.23
N ILE A 190 -13.01 -6.04 2.41
CA ILE A 190 -13.30 -4.89 3.29
C ILE A 190 -12.01 -4.17 3.70
N ILE A 191 -10.99 -4.90 4.14
CA ILE A 191 -9.69 -4.31 4.52
C ILE A 191 -9.04 -3.61 3.32
N LEU A 192 -9.09 -4.22 2.13
CA LEU A 192 -8.51 -3.65 0.91
C LEU A 192 -9.20 -2.32 0.54
N VAL A 193 -10.53 -2.27 0.59
CA VAL A 193 -11.31 -1.06 0.33
C VAL A 193 -11.01 0.02 1.38
N LEU A 194 -10.97 -0.34 2.67
CA LEU A 194 -10.64 0.60 3.75
C LEU A 194 -9.22 1.16 3.63
N GLY A 195 -8.26 0.31 3.22
CA GLY A 195 -6.88 0.72 2.95
C GLY A 195 -6.80 1.74 1.81
N LEU A 196 -7.50 1.48 0.70
CA LEU A 196 -7.56 2.38 -0.45
C LEU A 196 -8.25 3.72 -0.10
N SER A 197 -9.35 3.68 0.65
CA SER A 197 -10.03 4.90 1.11
C SER A 197 -9.17 5.72 2.07
N GLY A 198 -8.46 5.05 2.99
CA GLY A 198 -7.56 5.70 3.93
C GLY A 198 -6.37 6.37 3.25
N LEU A 199 -5.78 5.69 2.25
CA LEU A 199 -4.70 6.25 1.44
C LEU A 199 -5.17 7.49 0.66
N THR A 200 -6.33 7.41 0.02
CA THR A 200 -6.93 8.53 -0.73
C THR A 200 -7.18 9.72 0.20
N PHE A 201 -7.78 9.48 1.36
CA PHE A 201 -8.02 10.52 2.38
C PHE A 201 -6.71 11.15 2.86
N PHE A 202 -5.67 10.36 3.09
CA PHE A 202 -4.35 10.87 3.51
C PHE A 202 -3.73 11.80 2.46
N ILE A 203 -3.81 11.44 1.17
CA ILE A 203 -3.29 12.26 0.07
C ILE A 203 -4.06 13.58 -0.04
N LEU A 204 -5.39 13.54 0.01
CA LEU A 204 -6.23 14.74 -0.04
C LEU A 204 -5.96 15.68 1.14
N ARG A 205 -5.84 15.13 2.35
CA ARG A 205 -5.51 15.90 3.56
C ARG A 205 -4.15 16.58 3.44
N ARG A 206 -3.14 15.86 2.93
CA ARG A 206 -1.80 16.43 2.67
C ARG A 206 -1.86 17.60 1.70
N ARG A 207 -2.58 17.44 0.59
CA ARG A 207 -2.78 18.48 -0.43
C ARG A 207 -3.47 19.71 0.15
N TYR A 208 -4.55 19.51 0.90
CA TYR A 208 -5.30 20.59 1.54
C TYR A 208 -4.42 21.43 2.50
N MET A 209 -3.61 20.76 3.33
CA MET A 209 -2.74 21.45 4.28
C MET A 209 -1.62 22.26 3.60
N LEU A 210 -1.13 21.81 2.44
CA LEU A 210 -0.13 22.56 1.66
C LEU A 210 -0.72 23.85 1.09
N ILE A 211 -1.91 23.77 0.49
CA ILE A 211 -2.62 24.93 -0.07
C ILE A 211 -2.86 25.97 1.04
N LEU A 212 -3.34 25.54 2.21
CA LEU A 212 -3.58 26.44 3.34
C LEU A 212 -2.30 27.12 3.85
N LYS A 213 -1.15 26.42 3.79
CA LYS A 213 0.14 27.00 4.18
C LYS A 213 0.60 28.06 3.18
N GLU A 214 0.45 27.80 1.89
CA GLU A 214 0.78 28.76 0.84
C GLU A 214 -0.07 30.03 0.94
N GLU A 215 -1.36 29.91 1.19
CA GLU A 215 -2.25 31.06 1.39
C GLU A 215 -1.83 31.91 2.59
N ARG A 216 -1.47 31.29 3.71
CA ARG A 216 -0.97 32.01 4.90
C ARG A 216 0.33 32.77 4.61
N ILE A 217 1.27 32.14 3.90
CA ILE A 217 2.54 32.78 3.53
C ILE A 217 2.27 33.98 2.61
N LYS A 218 1.39 33.82 1.60
CA LYS A 218 1.00 34.93 0.71
C LYS A 218 0.36 36.09 1.47
N SER A 219 -0.55 35.78 2.40
CA SER A 219 -1.18 36.80 3.24
C SER A 219 -0.15 37.55 4.09
N GLN A 220 0.81 36.83 4.70
CA GLN A 220 1.85 37.44 5.52
C GLN A 220 2.79 38.32 4.68
N LEU A 221 3.18 37.86 3.50
CA LEU A 221 4.00 38.65 2.58
C LEU A 221 3.29 39.95 2.16
N LYS A 222 1.98 39.88 1.90
CA LYS A 222 1.18 41.06 1.58
C LYS A 222 1.14 42.08 2.72
N ILE A 223 0.97 41.62 3.96
CA ILE A 223 1.04 42.49 5.14
C ILE A 223 2.42 43.14 5.26
N ASN A 224 3.49 42.34 5.14
CA ASN A 224 4.85 42.87 5.22
C ASN A 224 5.15 43.89 4.10
N MET A 225 4.64 43.69 2.89
CA MET A 225 4.77 44.66 1.79
C MET A 225 4.08 45.98 2.13
N LEU A 226 2.83 45.94 2.62
CA LEU A 226 2.11 47.15 3.04
C LEU A 226 2.83 47.90 4.17
N GLU A 227 3.43 47.17 5.12
CA GLU A 227 4.25 47.78 6.17
C GLU A 227 5.51 48.45 5.61
N LEU A 228 6.16 47.84 4.62
CA LEU A 228 7.33 48.40 3.95
C LEU A 228 6.96 49.66 3.15
N GLU A 229 5.89 49.61 2.37
CA GLU A 229 5.34 50.79 1.66
C GLU A 229 5.07 51.93 2.64
N THR A 230 4.39 51.62 3.76
CA THR A 230 4.13 52.61 4.81
C THR A 230 5.42 53.20 5.39
N LYS A 231 6.46 52.39 5.60
CA LYS A 231 7.77 52.85 6.09
C LYS A 231 8.48 53.73 5.05
N VAL A 232 8.42 53.37 3.77
CA VAL A 232 8.99 54.17 2.68
C VAL A 232 8.31 55.54 2.60
N VAL A 233 6.98 55.59 2.64
CA VAL A 233 6.20 56.84 2.67
C VAL A 233 6.57 57.69 3.89
N LYS A 234 6.71 57.09 5.07
CA LYS A 234 7.18 57.80 6.27
C LYS A 234 8.61 58.31 6.15
N ALA A 235 9.49 57.59 5.48
CA ALA A 235 10.88 58.00 5.26
C ALA A 235 11.01 59.12 4.21
N GLN A 236 10.09 59.19 3.25
CA GLN A 236 10.00 60.30 2.30
C GLN A 236 9.63 61.62 2.98
N MET A 237 8.88 61.60 4.09
CA MET A 237 8.71 62.79 4.93
C MET A 237 9.99 63.04 5.73
N ASN A 238 10.85 63.98 5.29
CA ASN A 238 12.06 64.37 6.02
C ASN A 238 11.67 64.92 7.42
N PRO A 239 11.87 64.15 8.51
CA PRO A 239 11.36 64.55 9.83
C PRO A 239 12.07 65.82 10.32
N HIS A 240 13.34 65.98 9.96
CA HIS A 240 14.12 67.17 10.27
C HIS A 240 13.55 68.41 9.60
N PHE A 241 13.12 68.33 8.33
CA PHE A 241 12.42 69.43 7.66
C PHE A 241 11.12 69.83 8.38
N ILE A 242 10.32 68.85 8.81
CA ILE A 242 9.08 69.09 9.55
C ILE A 242 9.37 69.77 10.90
N PHE A 243 10.34 69.25 11.67
CA PHE A 243 10.75 69.85 12.94
C PHE A 243 11.31 71.27 12.76
N ASN A 244 12.13 71.50 11.73
CA ASN A 244 12.69 72.82 11.44
C ASN A 244 11.61 73.83 11.04
N SER A 245 10.68 73.42 10.20
CA SER A 245 9.55 74.25 9.77
C SER A 245 8.69 74.67 10.97
N LEU A 246 8.39 73.74 11.88
CA LEU A 246 7.64 74.02 13.11
C LEU A 246 8.39 74.96 14.05
N ASN A 247 9.69 74.76 14.23
CA ASN A 247 10.53 75.64 15.04
C ASN A 247 10.60 77.06 14.46
N SER A 248 10.70 77.21 13.14
CA SER A 248 10.68 78.52 12.48
C SER A 248 9.34 79.23 12.66
N ILE A 249 8.21 78.51 12.55
CA ILE A 249 6.89 79.06 12.87
C ILE A 249 6.84 79.54 14.32
N GLN A 250 7.35 78.73 15.26
CA GLN A 250 7.42 79.10 16.68
C GLN A 250 8.27 80.36 16.90
N GLN A 251 9.41 80.50 16.21
CA GLN A 251 10.27 81.69 16.31
C GLN A 251 9.58 82.95 15.81
N PHE A 252 8.87 82.90 14.66
CA PHE A 252 8.10 84.05 14.17
C PHE A 252 6.99 84.48 15.16
N ILE A 253 6.33 83.52 15.81
CA ILE A 253 5.33 83.80 16.85
C ILE A 253 5.99 84.49 18.06
N LEU A 254 7.13 83.98 18.53
CA LEU A 254 7.87 84.55 19.66
C LEU A 254 8.44 85.95 19.34
N ALA A 255 8.83 86.20 18.10
CA ALA A 255 9.30 87.49 17.61
C ALA A 255 8.15 88.51 17.36
N SER A 256 6.89 88.11 17.62
CA SER A 256 5.69 88.92 17.32
C SER A 256 5.48 89.23 15.83
N GLU A 257 6.11 88.47 14.94
CA GLU A 257 5.96 88.56 13.49
C GLU A 257 4.80 87.69 13.00
N ASN A 258 3.59 87.97 13.50
CA ASN A 258 2.41 87.13 13.28
C ASN A 258 2.04 86.95 11.80
N GLU A 259 2.30 87.96 10.96
CA GLU A 259 2.05 87.89 9.52
C GLU A 259 3.00 86.92 8.81
N ASN A 260 4.29 86.95 9.16
CA ASN A 260 5.30 86.02 8.64
C ASN A 260 5.02 84.58 9.12
N ALA A 261 4.61 84.41 10.39
CA ALA A 261 4.20 83.11 10.94
C ALA A 261 3.01 82.51 10.16
N TYR A 262 1.96 83.31 9.89
CA TYR A 262 0.78 82.87 9.16
C TYR A 262 1.11 82.52 7.69
N ARG A 263 1.95 83.33 7.04
CA ARG A 263 2.41 83.09 5.67
C ARG A 263 3.21 81.79 5.58
N TYR A 264 4.12 81.55 6.54
CA TYR A 264 4.92 80.33 6.63
C TYR A 264 4.03 79.10 6.84
N LEU A 265 3.12 79.15 7.82
CA LEU A 265 2.19 78.05 8.13
C LEU A 265 1.31 77.68 6.92
N THR A 266 0.84 78.67 6.17
CA THR A 266 0.02 78.45 4.98
C THR A 266 0.81 77.76 3.87
N LYS A 267 2.05 78.23 3.60
CA LYS A 267 2.93 77.60 2.59
C LYS A 267 3.32 76.18 3.00
N PHE A 268 3.69 75.98 4.26
CA PHE A 268 4.00 74.67 4.84
C PHE A 268 2.84 73.69 4.71
N SER A 269 1.63 74.09 5.09
CA SER A 269 0.43 73.24 4.99
C SER A 269 0.14 72.82 3.54
N LYS A 270 0.34 73.72 2.56
CA LYS A 270 0.18 73.41 1.14
C LYS A 270 1.24 72.43 0.63
N LEU A 271 2.50 72.59 1.04
CA LEU A 271 3.59 71.68 0.66
C LEU A 271 3.36 70.27 1.24
N VAL A 272 3.05 70.17 2.54
CA VAL A 272 2.79 68.88 3.20
C VAL A 272 1.60 68.17 2.56
N ARG A 273 0.52 68.91 2.27
CA ARG A 273 -0.63 68.33 1.57
C ARG A 273 -0.26 67.80 0.19
N ARG A 274 0.50 68.56 -0.60
CA ARG A 274 0.94 68.15 -1.94
C ARG A 274 1.84 66.91 -1.89
N LEU A 275 2.75 66.86 -0.91
CA LEU A 275 3.64 65.71 -0.67
C LEU A 275 2.85 64.44 -0.31
N LEU A 276 1.81 64.56 0.51
CA LEU A 276 0.96 63.44 0.88
C LEU A 276 0.08 62.98 -0.29
N GLU A 277 -0.45 63.90 -1.08
CA GLU A 277 -1.25 63.60 -2.28
C GLU A 277 -0.39 62.95 -3.39
N SER A 278 0.90 63.30 -3.52
CA SER A 278 1.80 62.78 -4.56
C SER A 278 2.32 61.36 -4.28
N THR A 279 2.36 60.92 -3.02
CA THR A 279 2.78 59.55 -2.65
C THR A 279 1.83 58.43 -3.06
N THR A 280 0.62 58.74 -3.55
CA THR A 280 -0.35 57.74 -4.03
C THR A 280 -0.22 57.43 -5.53
N THR A 281 0.62 58.15 -6.26
CA THR A 281 0.84 57.97 -7.70
C THR A 281 2.30 57.62 -7.98
N GLU A 282 2.55 56.46 -8.59
CA GLU A 282 3.92 55.95 -8.86
C GLU A 282 4.72 56.81 -9.86
N ASP A 283 4.07 57.71 -10.61
CA ASP A 283 4.70 58.52 -11.66
C ASP A 283 4.31 60.01 -11.55
N LEU A 284 5.19 60.86 -11.02
CA LEU A 284 5.05 62.33 -11.10
C LEU A 284 5.73 62.87 -12.36
N THR A 285 5.15 63.92 -12.93
CA THR A 285 5.82 64.63 -14.02
C THR A 285 7.01 65.42 -13.47
N LEU A 286 8.02 65.64 -14.31
CA LEU A 286 9.11 66.54 -13.97
C LEU A 286 8.60 67.95 -13.65
N GLU A 287 7.50 68.38 -14.29
CA GLU A 287 6.82 69.64 -13.97
C GLU A 287 6.30 69.68 -12.52
N ASP A 288 5.64 68.61 -12.06
CA ASP A 288 5.16 68.51 -10.67
C ASP A 288 6.31 68.52 -9.66
N GLU A 289 7.42 67.83 -9.95
CA GLU A 289 8.62 67.83 -9.11
C GLU A 289 9.23 69.24 -9.03
N ILE A 290 9.29 69.97 -10.15
CA ILE A 290 9.78 71.36 -10.18
C ILE A 290 8.88 72.28 -9.36
N ASP A 291 7.55 72.14 -9.42
CA ASP A 291 6.63 72.92 -8.55
C ASP A 291 6.85 72.59 -7.07
N LEU A 292 7.03 71.31 -6.74
CA LEU A 292 7.33 70.86 -5.38
C LEU A 292 8.66 71.45 -4.86
N LEU A 293 9.71 71.41 -5.68
CA LEU A 293 11.02 71.99 -5.38
C LEU A 293 10.95 73.49 -5.16
N ASN A 294 10.22 74.23 -6.01
CA ASN A 294 10.01 75.68 -5.82
C ASN A 294 9.38 75.99 -4.47
N ARG A 295 8.30 75.28 -4.12
CA ARG A 295 7.62 75.46 -2.83
C ARG A 295 8.53 75.12 -1.65
N TYR A 296 9.34 74.07 -1.78
CA TYR A 296 10.32 73.68 -0.77
C TYR A 296 11.40 74.76 -0.57
N ILE A 297 12.00 75.23 -1.66
CA ILE A 297 13.03 76.28 -1.66
C ILE A 297 12.48 77.59 -1.09
N GLU A 298 11.24 77.97 -1.42
CA GLU A 298 10.58 79.14 -0.85
C GLU A 298 10.42 79.06 0.67
N ILE A 299 10.07 77.89 1.20
CA ILE A 299 9.88 77.67 2.65
C ILE A 299 11.21 77.70 3.39
N GLU A 300 12.26 77.09 2.82
CA GLU A 300 13.62 77.18 3.37
C GLU A 300 14.16 78.61 3.28
N GLY A 301 13.89 79.32 2.17
CA GLY A 301 14.30 80.71 1.95
C GLY A 301 13.73 81.69 2.97
N LEU A 302 12.49 81.48 3.43
CA LEU A 302 11.86 82.30 4.47
C LEU A 302 12.62 82.27 5.82
N ARG A 303 13.53 81.31 6.03
CA ARG A 303 14.37 81.22 7.25
C ARG A 303 15.61 82.11 7.17
N PHE A 304 15.95 82.64 6.01
CA PHE A 304 17.14 83.45 5.76
C PHE A 304 16.73 84.89 5.44
N GLU A 305 16.40 85.68 6.49
CA GLU A 305 16.09 87.12 6.49
C GLU A 305 16.65 87.90 5.28
N ASP A 306 15.95 87.84 4.14
CA ASP A 306 16.25 88.47 2.84
C ASP A 306 17.60 88.16 2.16
N SER A 307 18.34 87.14 2.59
CA SER A 307 19.67 86.80 2.03
C SER A 307 19.68 85.63 1.05
N PHE A 308 18.51 85.18 0.60
CA PHE A 308 18.32 83.97 -0.20
C PHE A 308 17.70 84.27 -1.57
N ASN A 309 18.53 84.33 -2.61
CA ASN A 309 18.09 84.40 -4.02
C ASN A 309 18.40 83.08 -4.72
N TYR A 310 17.46 82.56 -5.50
CA TYR A 310 17.63 81.34 -6.30
C TYR A 310 17.08 81.51 -7.72
N GLU A 311 17.66 80.79 -8.68
CA GLU A 311 17.16 80.71 -10.05
C GLU A 311 17.19 79.25 -10.51
N LEU A 312 16.06 78.76 -11.03
CA LEU A 312 15.94 77.43 -11.62
C LEU A 312 16.01 77.53 -13.14
N HIS A 313 16.98 76.84 -13.75
CA HIS A 313 17.21 76.82 -15.19
C HIS A 313 16.80 75.45 -15.75
N VAL A 314 15.70 75.43 -16.49
CA VAL A 314 15.20 74.23 -17.16
C VAL A 314 15.47 74.37 -18.66
N ASP A 315 16.05 73.33 -19.27
CA ASP A 315 16.30 73.34 -20.71
C ASP A 315 14.98 73.50 -21.49
N PRO A 316 14.83 74.52 -22.37
CA PRO A 316 13.61 74.73 -23.15
C PRO A 316 13.26 73.56 -24.08
N GLN A 317 14.23 72.71 -24.44
CA GLN A 317 13.99 71.53 -25.27
C GLN A 317 13.32 70.38 -24.49
N LEU A 318 13.32 70.46 -23.15
CA LEU A 318 12.78 69.44 -22.27
C LEU A 318 11.25 69.56 -22.15
N LYS A 319 10.52 68.53 -22.56
CA LYS A 319 9.06 68.45 -22.35
C LYS A 319 8.77 67.98 -20.93
N VAL A 320 8.88 68.87 -19.95
CA VAL A 320 8.71 68.59 -18.51
C VAL A 320 7.40 67.89 -18.14
N SER A 321 6.32 68.17 -18.87
CA SER A 321 5.01 67.54 -18.67
C SER A 321 4.90 66.11 -19.20
N ALA A 322 5.80 65.71 -20.10
CA ALA A 322 5.85 64.37 -20.70
C ALA A 322 6.87 63.45 -20.03
N ILE A 323 7.83 64.00 -19.29
CA ILE A 323 8.87 63.26 -18.60
C ILE A 323 8.34 62.83 -17.24
N ARG A 324 8.36 61.53 -16.96
CA ARG A 324 8.04 60.96 -15.66
C ARG A 324 9.32 60.65 -14.90
N ILE A 325 9.37 61.07 -13.65
CA ILE A 325 10.49 60.80 -12.75
C ILE A 325 10.00 60.29 -11.40
N PRO A 326 10.81 59.48 -10.68
CA PRO A 326 10.52 59.13 -9.30
C PRO A 326 10.39 60.37 -8.43
N HIS A 327 9.38 60.38 -7.55
CA HIS A 327 9.13 61.45 -6.59
C HIS A 327 10.36 61.77 -5.73
N MET A 328 10.64 63.04 -5.49
CA MET A 328 11.69 63.53 -4.57
C MET A 328 13.11 63.08 -4.94
N ILE A 329 13.38 62.75 -6.21
CA ILE A 329 14.73 62.35 -6.63
C ILE A 329 15.69 63.54 -6.68
N ILE A 330 15.17 64.74 -6.95
CA ILE A 330 15.98 65.97 -7.11
C ILE A 330 16.16 66.67 -5.76
N GLN A 331 15.17 66.56 -4.87
CA GLN A 331 15.14 67.24 -3.58
C GLN A 331 16.39 67.04 -2.71
N PRO A 332 16.97 65.83 -2.54
CA PRO A 332 18.17 65.65 -1.71
C PRO A 332 19.37 66.46 -2.18
N PHE A 333 19.50 66.68 -3.50
CA PHE A 333 20.57 67.48 -4.07
C PHE A 333 20.37 68.97 -3.78
N VAL A 334 19.13 69.43 -3.90
CA VAL A 334 18.74 70.81 -3.56
C VAL A 334 18.90 71.06 -2.06
N GLU A 335 18.46 70.12 -1.22
CA GLU A 335 18.64 70.17 0.22
C GLU A 335 20.13 70.26 0.56
N ASN A 336 20.96 69.34 0.05
CA ASN A 336 22.41 69.39 0.25
C ASN A 336 23.03 70.71 -0.21
N ALA A 337 22.58 71.26 -1.34
CA ALA A 337 23.07 72.54 -1.85
C ALA A 337 22.69 73.73 -0.95
N ILE A 338 21.47 73.74 -0.40
CA ILE A 338 21.02 74.75 0.56
C ILE A 338 21.83 74.62 1.85
N TRP A 339 21.84 73.45 2.51
CA TRP A 339 22.48 73.30 3.81
C TRP A 339 24.01 73.45 3.77
N HIS A 340 24.70 72.76 2.86
CA HIS A 340 26.16 72.82 2.79
C HIS A 340 26.67 74.09 2.07
N GLY A 341 25.94 74.58 1.06
CA GLY A 341 26.30 75.82 0.35
C GLY A 341 26.01 77.08 1.18
N PHE A 342 24.94 77.08 1.98
CA PHE A 342 24.49 78.26 2.73
C PHE A 342 24.92 78.28 4.22
N ILE A 343 25.56 77.26 4.77
CA ILE A 343 26.02 77.35 6.18
C ILE A 343 27.50 77.78 6.30
N ALA A 344 28.30 77.68 5.23
CA ALA A 344 29.77 77.86 5.34
C ALA A 344 30.35 79.29 5.16
N GLN A 345 29.64 80.30 4.62
CA GLN A 345 30.23 81.63 4.31
C GLN A 345 29.25 82.83 4.46
N LYS A 346 29.73 83.93 5.06
CA LYS A 346 28.95 85.08 5.60
C LYS A 346 28.70 86.24 4.61
N SER A 347 28.50 86.00 3.31
CA SER A 347 28.25 87.08 2.33
C SER A 347 27.12 86.75 1.35
N VAL A 348 26.35 87.77 0.96
CA VAL A 348 25.18 87.80 0.05
C VAL A 348 25.20 86.68 -1.00
N ARG A 349 24.17 85.82 -1.01
CA ARG A 349 24.17 84.56 -1.77
C ARG A 349 23.15 84.51 -2.88
N VAL A 350 23.59 83.97 -4.02
CA VAL A 350 22.76 83.61 -5.17
C VAL A 350 22.98 82.11 -5.44
N LEU A 351 21.92 81.30 -5.29
CA LEU A 351 21.89 79.90 -5.72
C LEU A 351 21.76 79.91 -7.25
N ARG A 352 22.89 79.86 -7.96
CA ARG A 352 22.96 80.36 -9.34
C ARG A 352 22.41 79.44 -10.42
N SER A 353 22.21 78.13 -10.18
CA SER A 353 21.56 77.25 -11.17
C SER A 353 21.50 75.79 -10.71
N LEU A 354 20.30 75.22 -10.66
CA LEU A 354 20.11 73.77 -10.81
C LEU A 354 19.78 73.53 -12.29
N PHE A 355 20.68 72.86 -13.02
CA PHE A 355 20.44 72.50 -14.41
C PHE A 355 19.88 71.09 -14.49
N ILE A 356 18.69 70.96 -15.07
CA ILE A 356 18.08 69.67 -15.40
C ILE A 356 18.32 69.45 -16.89
N PHE A 357 19.37 68.69 -17.21
CA PHE A 357 19.69 68.28 -18.59
C PHE A 357 19.03 66.94 -18.91
N GLY A 358 18.69 66.75 -20.19
CA GLY A 358 18.10 65.53 -20.73
C GLY A 358 19.10 64.41 -20.96
#